data_AF-A0A6S7HD42-F1
#
_entry.id   AF-A0A6S7HD42-F1
#
_cell.length_a   1.000
_cell.length_b   1.000
_cell.length_c   1.000
_cell.angle_alpha   90.00
_cell.angle_beta   90.00
_cell.angle_gamma   90.00
#
_symmetry.space_group_name_H-M   'P 1'
#
loop_
_entity.id
_entity.type
_entity.pdbx_description
1 polymer ?
#
loop_
_entity_poly.entity_id
_entity_poly.type
_entity_poly.pdbx_seq_one_letter_code
_entity_poly.pdbx_strand_id
1 'polypeptide(L)'
;MIRLNQTSDCSLLQGMVYAALLGTSPPDYVASFGNSDVQNAADWVKIINDKPANTASGSGGVCSDMVLGMSIEILFANVGYLANPQAKIIGVRFKYEQPQEIVYQCIGQFCQGSGSASQYVEVVSSVSFIDISQPPISDQKSLPEFQSKAPSDFFHPFL
;
A
#
# COMPACT_ATOMS: atom_id res chain seq x y z
N MET A 1 -6.10 19.88 0.06
CA MET A 1 -5.59 21.08 -0.64
C MET A 1 -4.37 21.62 0.11
N ILE A 2 -3.33 22.04 -0.61
CA ILE A 2 -2.13 22.68 -0.05
C ILE A 2 -1.86 24.01 -0.77
N ARG A 3 -1.23 24.96 -0.07
CA ARG A 3 -0.87 26.27 -0.62
C ARG A 3 0.55 26.22 -1.20
N LEU A 4 0.68 26.36 -2.52
CA LEU A 4 1.96 26.41 -3.21
C LEU A 4 2.31 27.85 -3.58
N ASN A 5 3.58 28.24 -3.45
CA ASN A 5 4.07 29.57 -3.80
C ASN A 5 4.79 29.55 -5.15
N GLN A 6 4.35 30.41 -6.06
CA GLN A 6 4.86 30.57 -7.43
C GLN A 6 6.34 30.99 -7.49
N THR A 7 6.85 31.68 -6.47
CA THR A 7 8.25 32.12 -6.44
C THR A 7 9.22 31.05 -5.94
N SER A 8 8.70 29.94 -5.41
CA SER A 8 9.51 28.80 -4.96
C SER A 8 9.89 27.91 -6.13
N ASP A 9 11.01 27.20 -5.99
CA ASP A 9 11.39 26.15 -6.93
C ASP A 9 10.35 25.02 -6.92
N CYS A 10 9.92 24.58 -8.10
CA CYS A 10 9.00 23.45 -8.27
C CYS A 10 9.53 22.17 -7.61
N SER A 11 10.85 21.96 -7.56
CA SER A 11 11.46 20.82 -6.87
C SER A 11 11.18 20.86 -5.36
N LEU A 12 11.25 22.04 -4.74
CA LEU A 12 10.94 22.26 -3.33
C LEU A 12 9.43 22.11 -3.07
N LEU A 13 8.59 22.66 -3.94
CA LEU A 13 7.14 22.52 -3.86
C LEU A 13 6.71 21.05 -3.96
N GLN A 14 7.34 20.28 -4.85
CA GLN A 14 7.12 18.84 -4.97
C GLN A 14 7.50 18.11 -3.67
N GLY A 15 8.56 18.55 -2.98
CA GLY A 15 8.90 18.07 -1.64
C GLY A 15 7.77 18.32 -0.62
N MET A 16 7.15 19.49 -0.65
CA MET A 16 6.00 19.82 0.21
C MET A 16 4.78 18.95 -0.13
N VAL A 17 4.52 18.70 -1.42
CA VAL A 17 3.45 17.79 -1.85
C VAL A 17 3.70 16.39 -1.33
N TYR A 18 4.92 15.86 -1.47
CA TYR A 18 5.26 14.53 -0.95
C TYR A 18 5.15 14.46 0.57
N ALA A 19 5.56 15.50 1.30
CA ALA A 19 5.37 15.56 2.75
C ALA A 19 3.88 15.57 3.14
N ALA A 20 3.02 16.19 2.34
CA ALA A 20 1.57 16.14 2.54
C ALA A 20 0.96 14.76 2.21
N LEU A 21 1.49 14.07 1.19
CA LEU A 21 1.03 12.75 0.77
C LEU A 21 1.48 11.63 1.72
N LEU A 22 2.75 11.65 2.15
CA LEU A 22 3.40 10.58 2.92
C LEU A 22 3.55 10.89 4.42
N GLY A 23 3.41 12.15 4.81
CA GLY A 23 3.86 12.63 6.12
C GLY A 23 5.36 12.95 6.15
N THR A 24 5.84 13.44 7.30
CA THR A 24 7.24 13.85 7.51
C THR A 24 8.18 12.66 7.73
N SER A 25 7.65 11.53 8.19
CA SER A 25 8.39 10.30 8.47
C SER A 25 7.54 9.10 8.07
N PRO A 26 7.45 8.77 6.77
CA PRO A 26 6.69 7.60 6.33
C PRO A 26 7.28 6.31 6.93
N PRO A 27 6.44 5.34 7.32
CA PRO A 27 6.93 4.05 7.79
C PRO A 27 7.52 3.23 6.64
N ASP A 28 8.52 2.40 6.95
CA ASP A 28 9.10 1.44 6.00
C ASP A 28 8.43 0.07 6.04
N TYR A 29 7.70 -0.23 7.14
CA TYR A 29 7.10 -1.52 7.41
C TYR A 29 5.71 -1.38 8.02
N VAL A 30 4.86 -2.38 7.76
CA VAL A 30 3.53 -2.53 8.37
C VAL A 30 3.43 -3.93 8.96
N ALA A 31 2.78 -4.04 10.12
CA ALA A 31 2.51 -5.34 10.74
C ALA A 31 1.55 -6.16 9.87
N SER A 32 1.84 -7.44 9.68
CA SER A 32 1.01 -8.37 8.91
C SER A 32 -0.29 -8.72 9.62
N PHE A 33 -0.33 -8.61 10.95
CA PHE A 33 -1.49 -8.77 11.81
C PHE A 33 -1.62 -7.61 12.81
N GLY A 34 -2.80 -7.41 13.38
CA GLY A 34 -3.06 -6.32 14.33
C GLY A 34 -2.30 -6.42 15.67
N ASN A 35 -1.76 -7.59 16.01
CA ASN A 35 -1.05 -7.87 17.26
C ASN A 35 0.36 -8.44 17.04
N SER A 36 0.99 -8.15 15.90
CA SER A 36 2.37 -8.59 15.61
C SER A 36 3.37 -8.04 16.62
N ASP A 37 4.33 -8.88 17.03
CA ASP A 37 5.42 -8.47 17.91
C ASP A 37 6.45 -7.66 17.11
N VAL A 38 6.88 -6.53 17.68
CA VAL A 38 7.93 -5.67 17.10
C VAL A 38 9.27 -6.40 16.97
N GLN A 39 9.54 -7.39 17.82
CA GLN A 39 10.77 -8.17 17.77
C GLN A 39 10.75 -9.29 16.71
N ASN A 40 9.57 -9.65 16.19
CA ASN A 40 9.45 -10.71 15.21
C ASN A 40 9.47 -10.16 13.78
N ALA A 41 10.66 -10.11 13.17
CA ALA A 41 10.84 -9.61 11.81
C ALA A 41 9.94 -10.29 10.75
N ALA A 42 9.55 -11.56 10.96
CA ALA A 42 8.71 -12.29 10.01
C ALA A 42 7.25 -11.78 9.95
N ASP A 43 6.83 -11.03 10.96
CA ASP A 43 5.49 -10.46 11.01
C ASP A 43 5.39 -9.09 10.33
N TRP A 44 6.51 -8.53 9.85
CA TRP A 44 6.57 -7.19 9.24
C TRP A 44 6.66 -7.26 7.72
N VAL A 45 5.76 -6.55 7.05
CA VAL A 45 5.71 -6.42 5.59
C VAL A 45 6.37 -5.11 5.20
N LYS A 46 7.41 -5.19 4.37
CA LYS A 46 8.08 -4.00 3.83
C LYS A 46 7.13 -3.25 2.87
N ILE A 47 7.04 -1.94 3.04
CA ILE A 47 6.32 -1.08 2.11
C ILE A 47 7.19 -0.84 0.87
N ILE A 48 6.63 -1.10 -0.31
CA ILE A 48 7.25 -0.75 -1.57
C ILE A 48 6.92 0.71 -1.88
N ASN A 49 7.94 1.58 -1.83
CA ASN A 49 7.80 2.99 -2.10
C ASN A 49 8.64 3.39 -3.33
N ASP A 50 8.10 3.11 -4.51
CA ASP A 50 8.73 3.45 -5.77
C ASP A 50 8.36 4.87 -6.18
N LYS A 51 8.98 5.83 -5.51
CA LYS A 51 8.83 7.25 -5.86
C LYS A 51 9.29 7.48 -7.30
N PRO A 52 8.48 8.16 -8.14
CA PRO A 52 8.87 8.36 -9.52
C PRO A 52 10.11 9.25 -9.62
N ALA A 53 10.97 8.94 -10.60
CA ALA A 53 12.29 9.56 -10.75
C ALA A 53 12.25 10.93 -11.45
N ASN A 54 11.07 11.41 -11.83
CA ASN A 54 10.89 12.74 -12.42
C ASN A 54 11.28 13.81 -11.40
N THR A 55 11.90 14.87 -11.89
CA THR A 55 12.20 16.06 -11.09
C THR A 55 11.28 17.17 -11.54
N ALA A 56 10.42 17.63 -10.65
CA ALA A 56 9.56 18.77 -10.92
C ALA A 56 10.41 19.98 -11.27
N SER A 57 10.08 20.63 -12.38
CA SER A 57 10.82 21.78 -12.89
C SER A 57 9.84 22.78 -13.48
N GLY A 58 10.23 24.05 -13.53
CA GLY A 58 9.31 25.08 -13.99
C GLY A 58 9.87 26.47 -13.89
N SER A 59 9.28 27.38 -14.66
CA SER A 59 9.62 28.80 -14.66
C SER A 59 8.40 29.62 -15.04
N GLY A 60 8.40 30.91 -14.67
CA GLY A 60 7.36 31.83 -15.13
C GLY A 60 5.94 31.50 -14.66
N GLY A 61 5.78 30.81 -13.52
CA GLY A 61 4.47 30.46 -13.00
C GLY A 61 3.85 29.19 -13.58
N VAL A 62 4.69 28.29 -14.08
CA VAL A 62 4.31 26.93 -14.46
C VAL A 62 5.26 25.96 -13.78
N CYS A 63 4.73 24.89 -13.18
CA CYS A 63 5.50 23.76 -12.68
C CYS A 63 5.07 22.50 -13.42
N SER A 64 5.98 21.92 -14.20
CA SER A 64 5.79 20.67 -14.92
C SER A 64 6.32 19.50 -14.10
N ASP A 65 5.88 18.29 -14.46
CA ASP A 65 6.26 17.04 -13.79
C ASP A 65 5.94 17.00 -12.29
N MET A 66 4.80 17.57 -11.89
CA MET A 66 4.34 17.56 -10.49
C MET A 66 3.49 16.34 -10.19
N VAL A 67 3.82 15.58 -9.15
CA VAL A 67 3.01 14.45 -8.67
C VAL A 67 2.14 14.93 -7.51
N LEU A 68 0.83 15.01 -7.74
CA LEU A 68 -0.15 15.54 -6.79
C LEU A 68 -0.98 14.48 -6.07
N GLY A 69 -0.91 13.23 -6.52
CA GLY A 69 -1.72 12.15 -5.97
C GLY A 69 -0.93 10.88 -5.68
N MET A 70 -1.43 10.12 -4.71
CA MET A 70 -0.97 8.75 -4.48
C MET A 70 -2.11 7.84 -4.01
N SER A 71 -1.92 6.54 -4.20
CA SER A 71 -2.76 5.49 -3.66
C SER A 71 -1.92 4.49 -2.88
N ILE A 72 -2.37 4.15 -1.68
CA ILE A 72 -1.80 3.09 -0.85
C ILE A 72 -2.58 1.82 -1.18
N GLU A 73 -1.93 0.88 -1.83
CA GLU A 73 -2.53 -0.42 -2.15
C GLU A 73 -2.06 -1.46 -1.13
N ILE A 74 -3.02 -2.05 -0.42
CA ILE A 74 -2.82 -3.05 0.63
C ILE A 74 -3.37 -4.38 0.14
N LEU A 75 -2.48 -5.32 -0.15
CA LEU A 75 -2.84 -6.69 -0.47
C LEU A 75 -3.03 -7.48 0.83
N PHE A 76 -4.17 -8.12 0.99
CA PHE A 76 -4.44 -8.99 2.14
C PHE A 76 -4.97 -10.35 1.70
N ALA A 77 -4.70 -11.37 2.51
CA ALA A 77 -5.22 -12.71 2.34
C ALA A 77 -5.79 -13.21 3.67
N ASN A 78 -6.89 -13.93 3.59
CA ASN A 78 -7.49 -14.63 4.71
C ASN A 78 -6.74 -15.94 4.96
N VAL A 79 -6.16 -16.10 6.14
CA VAL A 79 -5.39 -17.29 6.55
C VAL A 79 -5.95 -17.89 7.83
N GLY A 80 -5.64 -19.17 8.09
CA GLY A 80 -6.06 -19.89 9.28
C GLY A 80 -7.25 -20.83 9.04
N TYR A 81 -8.08 -21.02 10.05
CA TYR A 81 -9.17 -21.99 10.00
C TYR A 81 -10.30 -21.52 9.07
N LEU A 82 -10.89 -22.45 8.33
CA LEU A 82 -12.04 -22.18 7.45
C LEU A 82 -13.21 -21.53 8.18
N ALA A 83 -13.46 -21.93 9.43
CA ALA A 83 -14.55 -21.39 10.25
C ALA A 83 -14.25 -20.00 10.83
N ASN A 84 -12.99 -19.58 10.87
CA ASN A 84 -12.57 -18.30 11.44
C ASN A 84 -11.28 -17.79 10.75
N PRO A 85 -11.37 -17.40 9.47
CA PRO A 85 -10.23 -16.85 8.76
C PRO A 85 -9.81 -15.50 9.37
N GLN A 86 -8.52 -15.23 9.38
CA GLN A 86 -7.95 -13.97 9.82
C GLN A 86 -7.26 -13.26 8.66
N ALA A 87 -7.55 -11.97 8.47
CA ALA A 87 -6.92 -11.17 7.44
C ALA A 87 -5.44 -10.91 7.80
N LYS A 88 -4.56 -11.32 6.90
CA LYS A 88 -3.12 -11.09 6.95
C LYS A 88 -2.71 -10.16 5.81
N ILE A 89 -1.98 -9.09 6.12
CA ILE A 89 -1.38 -8.25 5.08
C ILE A 89 -0.21 -9.02 4.45
N ILE A 90 -0.21 -9.08 3.12
CA ILE A 90 0.80 -9.79 2.32
C ILE A 90 1.74 -8.80 1.62
N GLY A 91 1.23 -7.63 1.24
CA GLY A 91 2.01 -6.62 0.54
C GLY A 91 1.41 -5.24 0.69
N VAL A 92 2.26 -4.22 0.73
CA VAL A 92 1.85 -2.82 0.74
C VAL A 92 2.70 -2.08 -0.28
N ARG A 93 2.06 -1.26 -1.13
CA ARG A 93 2.78 -0.37 -2.04
C ARG A 93 2.18 1.02 -2.09
N PHE A 94 3.04 2.00 -2.27
CA PHE A 94 2.67 3.36 -2.63
C PHE A 94 2.71 3.50 -4.14
N LYS A 95 1.57 3.85 -4.73
CA LYS A 95 1.41 4.06 -6.16
C LYS A 95 1.15 5.53 -6.40
N TYR A 96 2.09 6.20 -7.03
CA TYR A 96 1.96 7.61 -7.36
C TYR A 96 1.14 7.80 -8.63
N GLU A 97 0.38 8.88 -8.69
CA GLU A 97 -0.31 9.30 -9.90
C GLU A 97 0.69 9.83 -10.94
N GLN A 98 0.22 9.94 -12.19
CA GLN A 98 1.03 10.47 -13.27
C GLN A 98 1.41 11.92 -12.98
N PRO A 99 2.66 12.33 -13.29
CA PRO A 99 3.05 13.72 -13.20
C PRO A 99 2.16 14.60 -14.07
N GLN A 100 1.79 15.76 -13.55
CA GLN A 100 0.93 16.73 -14.22
C GLN A 100 1.52 18.13 -14.13
N GLU A 101 1.04 19.02 -14.99
CA GLU A 101 1.43 20.41 -15.00
C GLU A 101 0.52 21.26 -14.11
N ILE A 102 1.13 22.14 -13.33
CA ILE A 102 0.44 23.15 -12.53
C ILE A 102 0.70 24.51 -13.16
N VAL A 103 -0.37 25.18 -13.57
CA VAL A 103 -0.33 26.56 -14.04
C VAL A 103 -0.91 27.47 -12.96
N TYR A 104 -0.13 28.47 -12.54
CA TYR A 104 -0.57 29.44 -11.57
C TYR A 104 -1.57 30.42 -12.20
N GLN A 105 -2.64 30.74 -11.48
CA GLN A 105 -3.71 31.63 -11.98
C GLN A 105 -3.26 33.08 -12.18
N CYS A 106 -2.26 33.54 -11.42
CA CYS A 106 -1.70 34.88 -11.54
C CYS A 106 -0.27 34.79 -12.07
N ILE A 107 -0.02 35.23 -13.30
CA ILE A 107 1.31 35.22 -13.93
C ILE A 107 1.66 36.66 -14.35
N GLY A 108 2.88 37.10 -14.04
CA GLY A 108 3.42 38.39 -14.48
C GLY A 108 3.78 39.37 -13.35
N GLN A 109 4.24 40.55 -13.75
CA GLN A 109 4.90 41.53 -12.87
C GLN A 109 3.95 42.11 -11.79
N PHE A 110 2.65 42.11 -12.03
CA PHE A 110 1.63 42.58 -11.09
C PHE A 110 1.26 41.54 -10.01
N CYS A 111 1.68 40.27 -10.17
CA CYS A 111 1.38 39.19 -9.21
C CYS A 111 2.42 39.07 -8.08
N GLN A 112 3.58 39.71 -8.23
CA GLN A 112 4.70 39.62 -7.29
C GLN A 112 4.54 40.51 -6.03
N GLY A 113 3.58 41.45 -6.02
CA GLY A 113 3.45 42.45 -4.96
C GLY A 113 2.27 42.29 -3.98
N SER A 114 1.25 41.48 -4.29
CA SER A 114 -0.05 41.56 -3.61
C SER A 114 -0.65 40.20 -3.24
N GLY A 115 0.05 39.37 -2.46
CA GLY A 115 -0.54 38.16 -1.84
C GLY A 115 -1.05 37.04 -2.77
N SER A 116 -1.09 37.28 -4.09
CA SER A 116 -1.59 36.40 -5.15
C SER A 116 -0.52 35.45 -5.72
N ALA A 117 0.70 35.49 -5.21
CA ALA A 117 1.79 34.60 -5.61
C ALA A 117 1.60 33.14 -5.15
N SER A 118 0.52 32.83 -4.44
CA SER A 118 0.25 31.49 -3.93
C SER A 118 -1.11 30.98 -4.35
N GLN A 119 -1.17 29.71 -4.74
CA GLN A 119 -2.38 29.03 -5.19
C GLN A 119 -2.63 27.79 -4.34
N TYR A 120 -3.91 27.49 -4.06
CA TYR A 120 -4.30 26.21 -3.49
C TYR A 120 -4.37 25.16 -4.59
N VAL A 121 -3.68 24.04 -4.37
CA VAL A 121 -3.68 22.90 -5.27
C VAL A 121 -4.24 21.69 -4.52
N GLU A 122 -5.09 20.93 -5.20
CA GLU A 122 -5.62 19.69 -4.65
C GLU A 122 -4.54 18.61 -4.66
N VAL A 123 -4.42 17.93 -3.53
CA VAL A 123 -3.46 16.84 -3.31
C VAL A 123 -4.27 15.70 -2.74
N VAL A 124 -4.21 14.55 -3.39
CA VAL A 124 -5.13 13.44 -3.15
C VAL A 124 -4.36 12.23 -2.67
N SER A 125 -4.81 11.64 -1.57
CA SER A 125 -4.32 10.35 -1.11
C SER A 125 -5.51 9.42 -0.93
N SER A 126 -5.35 8.18 -1.38
CA SER A 126 -6.38 7.14 -1.28
C SER A 126 -5.78 5.84 -0.72
N VAL A 127 -6.64 4.99 -0.16
CA VAL A 127 -6.23 3.67 0.34
C VAL A 127 -7.16 2.63 -0.26
N SER A 128 -6.60 1.54 -0.77
CA SER A 128 -7.32 0.42 -1.36
C SER A 128 -6.90 -0.90 -0.71
N PHE A 129 -7.89 -1.71 -0.32
CA PHE A 129 -7.68 -3.06 0.20
C PHE A 129 -8.06 -4.08 -0.88
N ILE A 130 -7.10 -4.92 -1.25
CA ILE A 130 -7.24 -5.89 -2.35
C ILE A 130 -7.14 -7.29 -1.75
N ASP A 131 -8.23 -8.04 -1.86
CA ASP A 131 -8.30 -9.44 -1.42
C ASP A 131 -7.62 -10.35 -2.45
N ILE A 132 -6.60 -11.08 -2.01
CA ILE A 132 -5.88 -12.08 -2.80
C ILE A 132 -6.06 -13.50 -2.23
N SER A 133 -7.07 -13.71 -1.39
CA SER A 133 -7.40 -15.01 -0.80
C SER A 133 -7.72 -16.04 -1.89
N GLN A 134 -7.23 -17.27 -1.70
CA GLN A 134 -7.60 -18.40 -2.54
C GLN A 134 -8.67 -19.24 -1.84
N PRO A 135 -9.53 -19.95 -2.61
CA PRO A 135 -10.44 -20.92 -2.02
C PRO A 135 -9.66 -21.96 -1.20
N PRO A 136 -10.13 -22.29 -0.01
CA PRO A 136 -9.51 -23.30 0.84
C PRO A 136 -9.61 -24.66 0.17
N ILE A 137 -8.50 -25.40 0.12
CA ILE A 137 -8.50 -26.77 -0.35
C ILE A 137 -8.96 -27.65 0.81
N SER A 138 -10.09 -28.35 0.64
CA SER A 138 -10.54 -29.33 1.61
C SER A 138 -9.66 -30.56 1.52
N ASP A 139 -8.57 -30.59 2.29
CA ASP A 139 -7.78 -31.80 2.45
C ASP A 139 -8.37 -32.63 3.59
N GLN A 140 -9.20 -33.61 3.23
CA GLN A 140 -9.79 -34.52 4.20
C GLN A 140 -8.76 -35.61 4.48
N LYS A 141 -8.29 -35.70 5.74
CA LYS A 141 -7.44 -36.80 6.17
C LYS A 141 -8.14 -38.11 5.80
N SER A 142 -7.46 -38.98 5.05
CA SER A 142 -7.99 -40.29 4.70
C SER A 142 -8.44 -41.00 5.97
N LEU A 143 -9.58 -41.70 5.91
CA LEU A 143 -10.00 -42.57 7.01
C LEU A 143 -8.83 -43.49 7.38
N PRO A 144 -8.52 -43.67 8.68
CA PRO A 144 -7.47 -44.58 9.09
C PRO A 144 -7.76 -45.98 8.54
N GLU A 145 -6.75 -46.65 8.00
CA GLU A 145 -6.89 -48.03 7.55
C GLU A 145 -7.27 -48.92 8.73
N PHE A 146 -8.43 -49.57 8.65
CA PHE A 146 -8.82 -50.58 9.62
C PHE A 146 -8.06 -51.88 9.33
N GLN A 147 -6.99 -52.16 10.09
CA GLN A 147 -6.36 -53.47 10.07
C GLN A 147 -7.20 -54.48 10.86
N SER A 148 -8.11 -55.18 10.18
CA SER A 148 -8.76 -56.36 10.73
C SER A 148 -7.77 -57.54 10.71
N LYS A 149 -7.15 -57.85 11.85
CA LYS A 149 -6.46 -59.14 12.03
C LYS A 149 -7.45 -60.16 12.55
N ALA A 150 -7.67 -61.21 11.78
CA ALA A 150 -8.43 -62.35 12.27
C ALA A 150 -7.66 -63.03 13.42
N PRO A 151 -8.35 -63.50 14.48
CA PRO A 151 -7.77 -64.40 15.46
C PRO A 151 -7.13 -65.62 14.78
N SER A 152 -6.12 -66.22 15.43
CA SER A 152 -5.39 -67.38 14.89
C SER A 152 -6.27 -68.60 14.62
N ASP A 153 -7.44 -68.67 15.24
CA ASP A 153 -8.41 -69.75 15.23
C ASP A 153 -9.67 -69.43 14.42
N PHE A 154 -9.68 -68.36 13.61
CA PHE A 154 -10.84 -67.93 12.83
C PHE A 154 -11.48 -69.03 11.96
N PHE A 155 -10.70 -70.01 11.51
CA PHE A 155 -11.16 -71.13 10.68
C PHE A 155 -11.34 -72.45 11.44
N HIS A 156 -11.19 -72.48 12.77
CA HIS A 156 -11.33 -73.73 13.52
C HIS A 156 -12.83 -74.08 13.75
N PRO A 157 -13.31 -75.31 13.47
CA PRO A 157 -12.62 -76.51 12.96
C PRO A 157 -12.98 -76.82 11.48
N PHE A 158 -13.25 -75.79 10.67
CA PHE A 158 -13.83 -75.95 9.32
C PHE A 158 -12.80 -76.27 8.22
N LEU A 159 -11.62 -76.79 8.61
CA LEU A 159 -10.57 -77.32 7.74
C LEU A 159 -10.42 -78.82 7.96
#